data_AF-A0A956A225-F1
#
_entry.id   AF-A0A956A225-F1
#
_cell.length_a   1.000
_cell.length_b   1.000
_cell.length_c   1.000
_cell.angle_alpha   90.00
_cell.angle_beta   90.00
_cell.angle_gamma   90.00
#
_symmetry.space_group_name_H-M   'P 1'
#
loop_
_entity.id
_entity.type
_entity.pdbx_description
1 polymer ?
#
loop_
_entity_poly.entity_id
_entity_poly.type
_entity_poly.pdbx_seq_one_letter_code
_entity_poly.pdbx_strand_id
1 'polypeptide(L)'
;MTADAVLPRYLGYSFDPLAPGARAKVAKFAQRIADTMAADAKPEASVLLAGVGGRAGELIDDLADELPKLELVTQPLPTEKAAECRADWNRFLANGSSGLTASYWPEGTFAGLEPWYSVQLCSLGEPPLAPLGDDDATILRLLWLPSFHPAVTIRIEHREGRASVWAAEYQHAHEEGPAERYRLISPKSLSENDWSSLERELAAIDFAQLPEVDPNRSYCCDGSEWLIELVRGEHYHAVARRNGAELEPLGRRMIELSGLAPERIY
;
A
#
# COMPACT_ATOMS: atom_id res chain seq x y z
N MET A 1 2.75 0.71 -31.80
CA MET A 1 2.35 0.08 -30.52
C MET A 1 1.32 1.01 -29.88
N THR A 2 0.09 0.57 -29.65
CA THR A 2 -0.98 1.44 -29.11
C THR A 2 -0.87 1.54 -27.58
N ALA A 3 -1.33 2.65 -26.99
CA ALA A 3 -1.36 2.83 -25.53
C ALA A 3 -2.09 1.68 -24.81
N ASP A 4 -3.08 1.07 -25.47
CA ASP A 4 -3.85 -0.06 -24.97
C ASP A 4 -3.06 -1.37 -24.84
N ALA A 5 -1.90 -1.50 -25.51
CA ALA A 5 -1.08 -2.72 -25.49
C ALA A 5 0.00 -2.74 -24.37
N VAL A 6 0.28 -1.59 -23.75
CA VAL A 6 1.38 -1.45 -22.76
C VAL A 6 0.89 -1.62 -21.32
N LEU A 7 -0.33 -1.16 -21.03
CA LEU A 7 -0.90 -1.11 -19.68
C LEU A 7 -1.20 -2.48 -19.01
N PRO A 8 -1.67 -3.52 -19.71
CA PRO A 8 -2.05 -4.78 -19.05
C PRO A 8 -0.87 -5.66 -18.59
N ARG A 9 0.35 -5.43 -19.10
CA ARG A 9 1.48 -6.35 -18.90
C ARG A 9 2.33 -6.08 -17.65
N TYR A 10 2.16 -4.93 -16.99
CA TYR A 10 3.05 -4.53 -15.89
C TYR A 10 2.38 -4.46 -14.51
N LEU A 11 1.05 -4.58 -14.41
CA LEU A 11 0.34 -4.18 -13.19
C LEU A 11 -0.59 -5.23 -12.57
N GLY A 12 -0.73 -6.44 -13.12
CA GLY A 12 -1.45 -7.56 -12.47
C GLY A 12 -2.94 -7.35 -12.15
N TYR A 13 -3.49 -6.17 -12.39
CA TYR A 13 -4.88 -5.80 -12.14
C TYR A 13 -5.60 -5.45 -13.46
N SER A 14 -6.84 -5.93 -13.58
CA SER A 14 -7.79 -5.45 -14.59
C SER A 14 -8.24 -4.04 -14.20
N PHE A 15 -7.74 -3.02 -14.90
CA PHE A 15 -8.26 -1.67 -14.78
C PHE A 15 -9.66 -1.61 -15.41
N ASP A 16 -10.70 -1.63 -14.58
CA ASP A 16 -11.97 -1.00 -14.95
C ASP A 16 -11.71 0.50 -15.20
N PRO A 17 -12.44 1.17 -16.11
CA PRO A 17 -11.86 2.21 -16.94
C PRO A 17 -11.39 3.40 -16.12
N LEU A 18 -10.09 3.71 -16.26
CA LEU A 18 -9.51 5.01 -15.89
C LEU A 18 -10.51 6.13 -16.15
N ALA A 19 -10.73 7.00 -15.15
CA ALA A 19 -11.59 8.16 -15.30
C ALA A 19 -11.24 8.90 -16.61
N PRO A 20 -12.22 9.43 -17.38
CA PRO A 20 -11.98 10.02 -18.69
C PRO A 20 -10.83 11.04 -18.74
N GLY A 21 -10.62 11.80 -17.66
CA GLY A 21 -9.49 12.73 -17.51
C GLY A 21 -8.12 12.06 -17.45
N ALA A 22 -7.99 10.92 -16.78
CA ALA A 22 -6.73 10.16 -16.69
C ALA A 22 -6.36 9.54 -18.05
N ARG A 23 -7.35 9.03 -18.81
CA ARG A 23 -7.13 8.52 -20.18
C ARG A 23 -6.58 9.60 -21.12
N ALA A 24 -7.16 10.80 -21.07
CA ALA A 24 -6.70 11.93 -21.89
C ALA A 24 -5.26 12.35 -21.56
N LYS A 25 -4.89 12.35 -20.27
CA LYS A 25 -3.52 12.66 -19.82
C LYS A 25 -2.52 11.61 -20.31
N VAL A 26 -2.83 10.31 -20.16
CA VAL A 26 -1.98 9.20 -20.63
C VAL A 26 -1.84 9.19 -22.15
N ALA A 27 -2.93 9.42 -22.89
CA ALA A 27 -2.89 9.49 -24.35
C ALA A 27 -2.05 10.68 -24.86
N LYS A 28 -2.19 11.86 -24.25
CA LYS A 28 -1.39 13.03 -24.58
C LYS A 28 0.09 12.83 -24.29
N PHE A 29 0.41 12.08 -23.23
CA PHE A 29 1.78 11.69 -22.90
C PHE A 29 2.39 10.72 -23.92
N ALA A 30 1.67 9.64 -24.25
CA ALA A 30 2.10 8.69 -25.27
C ALA A 30 2.33 9.37 -26.63
N GLN A 31 1.49 10.35 -26.98
CA GLN A 31 1.65 11.15 -28.20
C GLN A 31 2.91 12.03 -28.14
N ARG A 32 3.21 12.71 -27.02
CA ARG A 32 4.45 13.51 -26.89
C ARG A 32 5.71 12.66 -27.02
N ILE A 33 5.72 11.44 -26.47
CA ILE A 33 6.85 10.50 -26.67
C ILE A 33 6.96 10.15 -28.15
N ALA A 34 5.87 9.77 -28.80
CA ALA A 34 5.87 9.41 -30.22
C ALA A 34 6.35 10.57 -31.11
N ASP A 35 5.90 11.80 -30.85
CA ASP A 35 6.30 12.99 -31.59
C ASP A 35 7.79 13.31 -31.39
N THR A 36 8.30 13.14 -30.16
CA THR A 36 9.74 13.34 -29.86
C THR A 36 10.59 12.31 -30.59
N MET A 37 10.21 11.04 -30.55
CA MET A 37 10.90 9.97 -31.27
C MET A 37 10.83 10.16 -32.79
N ALA A 38 9.71 10.66 -33.32
CA ALA A 38 9.53 10.93 -34.76
C ALA A 38 10.34 12.15 -35.23
N ALA A 39 10.47 13.18 -34.39
CA ALA A 39 11.29 14.36 -34.70
C ALA A 39 12.78 14.04 -34.78
N ASP A 40 13.25 13.09 -33.95
CA ASP A 40 14.64 12.65 -33.91
C ASP A 40 14.97 11.58 -34.98
N ALA A 41 13.98 10.88 -35.52
CA ALA A 41 14.12 9.84 -36.55
C ALA A 41 14.34 10.39 -37.98
N LYS A 42 15.01 11.53 -38.15
CA LYS A 42 15.41 12.00 -39.50
C LYS A 42 16.43 11.04 -40.14
N PRO A 43 16.40 10.80 -41.46
CA PRO A 43 17.06 9.64 -42.07
C PRO A 43 18.60 9.71 -42.17
N GLU A 44 19.25 10.76 -41.68
CA GLU A 44 20.68 11.01 -41.95
C GLU A 44 21.59 11.01 -40.71
N ALA A 45 21.19 10.44 -39.58
CA ALA A 45 21.99 10.50 -38.36
C ALA A 45 22.25 9.12 -37.71
N SER A 46 23.05 8.28 -38.37
CA SER A 46 23.63 7.07 -37.75
C SER A 46 24.79 7.36 -36.76
N VAL A 47 24.97 8.60 -36.29
CA VAL A 47 26.11 9.00 -35.44
C VAL A 47 25.70 9.64 -34.10
N LEU A 48 24.41 9.74 -33.77
CA LEU A 48 23.94 10.52 -32.60
C LEU A 48 23.24 9.71 -31.50
N LEU A 49 23.58 8.43 -31.31
CA LEU A 49 23.06 7.65 -30.17
C LEU A 49 23.64 8.08 -28.81
N ALA A 50 24.66 8.94 -28.75
CA ALA A 50 25.21 9.47 -27.50
C ALA A 50 24.50 10.76 -27.00
N GLY A 51 23.73 11.45 -27.86
CA GLY A 51 23.08 12.73 -27.52
C GLY A 51 21.61 12.59 -27.07
N VAL A 52 20.94 11.51 -27.47
CA VAL A 52 19.53 11.24 -27.12
C VAL A 52 19.36 10.94 -25.62
N GLY A 53 20.41 10.44 -24.96
CA GLY A 53 20.41 10.17 -23.51
C GLY A 53 20.22 11.42 -22.65
N GLY A 54 20.63 12.60 -23.12
CA GLY A 54 20.51 13.85 -22.36
C GLY A 54 19.07 14.35 -22.25
N ARG A 55 18.37 14.48 -23.40
CA ARG A 55 16.99 14.98 -23.42
C ARG A 55 15.96 13.95 -22.96
N ALA A 56 16.18 12.67 -23.24
CA ALA A 56 15.33 11.62 -22.68
C ALA A 56 15.51 11.51 -21.16
N GLY A 57 16.73 11.71 -20.66
CA GLY A 57 17.02 11.81 -19.22
C GLY A 57 16.31 12.99 -18.57
N GLU A 58 16.45 14.21 -19.13
CA GLU A 58 15.74 15.41 -18.64
C GLU A 58 14.21 15.23 -18.66
N LEU A 59 13.65 14.58 -19.70
CA LEU A 59 12.21 14.33 -19.76
C LEU A 59 11.74 13.28 -18.74
N ILE A 60 12.60 12.32 -18.37
CA ILE A 60 12.34 11.31 -17.34
C ILE A 60 12.45 11.93 -15.94
N ASP A 61 13.43 12.80 -15.71
CA ASP A 61 13.62 13.52 -14.45
C ASP A 61 12.50 14.55 -14.22
N ASP A 62 12.11 15.32 -15.25
CA ASP A 62 10.94 16.19 -15.22
C ASP A 62 9.65 15.40 -14.99
N LEU A 63 9.54 14.17 -15.53
CA LEU A 63 8.41 13.29 -15.24
C LEU A 63 8.46 12.76 -13.81
N ALA A 64 9.63 12.42 -13.29
CA ALA A 64 9.81 11.93 -11.92
C ALA A 64 9.45 13.01 -10.88
N ASP A 65 9.59 14.29 -11.24
CA ASP A 65 9.13 15.44 -10.44
C ASP A 65 7.63 15.76 -10.62
N GLU A 66 7.02 15.40 -11.76
CA GLU A 66 5.59 15.58 -12.05
C GLU A 66 4.72 14.35 -11.66
N LEU A 67 5.29 13.15 -11.59
CA LEU A 67 4.65 11.89 -11.18
C LEU A 67 4.10 11.95 -9.73
N PRO A 68 4.77 12.59 -8.75
CA PRO A 68 4.20 12.84 -7.42
C PRO A 68 2.96 13.76 -7.45
N LYS A 69 2.76 14.48 -8.56
CA LYS A 69 1.57 15.33 -8.80
C LYS A 69 0.48 14.58 -9.57
N LEU A 70 0.67 13.30 -9.92
CA LEU A 70 -0.41 12.46 -10.41
C LEU A 70 -1.51 12.44 -9.37
N GLU A 71 -2.67 12.90 -9.80
CA GLU A 71 -3.85 13.11 -8.98
C GLU A 71 -4.09 11.93 -8.05
N LEU A 72 -4.23 12.28 -6.79
CA LEU A 72 -4.87 11.47 -5.77
C LEU A 72 -6.14 10.84 -6.33
N VAL A 73 -6.04 9.58 -6.68
CA VAL A 73 -7.21 8.83 -7.15
C VAL A 73 -7.93 8.36 -5.91
N THR A 74 -8.92 9.14 -5.46
CA THR A 74 -9.95 8.62 -4.58
C THR A 74 -10.72 7.56 -5.37
N GLN A 75 -10.44 6.29 -5.09
CA GLN A 75 -11.21 5.19 -5.66
C GLN A 75 -12.27 4.80 -4.65
N PRO A 76 -13.56 4.73 -5.03
CA PRO A 76 -14.51 4.01 -4.20
C PRO A 76 -14.05 2.55 -4.12
N LEU A 77 -14.22 1.91 -2.96
CA LEU A 77 -14.21 0.45 -2.90
C LEU A 77 -15.19 -0.07 -3.97
N PRO A 78 -14.85 -1.10 -4.75
CA PRO A 78 -15.83 -1.77 -5.60
C PRO A 78 -17.07 -2.08 -4.78
N THR A 79 -18.25 -1.70 -5.25
CA THR A 79 -19.50 -1.71 -4.47
C THR A 79 -19.78 -3.07 -3.81
N GLU A 80 -19.43 -4.16 -4.49
CA GLU A 80 -19.55 -5.52 -3.99
C GLU A 80 -18.61 -5.81 -2.81
N LYS A 81 -17.33 -5.47 -2.94
CA LYS A 81 -16.35 -5.65 -1.86
C LYS A 81 -16.66 -4.73 -0.67
N ALA A 82 -17.10 -3.49 -0.92
CA ALA A 82 -17.58 -2.60 0.13
C ALA A 82 -18.77 -3.19 0.89
N ALA A 83 -19.72 -3.80 0.18
CA ALA A 83 -20.87 -4.46 0.78
C ALA A 83 -20.46 -5.70 1.59
N GLU A 84 -19.49 -6.48 1.11
CA GLU A 84 -18.92 -7.62 1.84
C GLU A 84 -18.26 -7.17 3.15
N CYS A 85 -17.33 -6.20 3.09
CA CYS A 85 -16.67 -5.66 4.28
C CYS A 85 -17.69 -5.10 5.29
N ARG A 86 -18.73 -4.42 4.79
CA ARG A 86 -19.82 -3.89 5.63
C ARG A 86 -20.69 -5.00 6.23
N ALA A 87 -20.95 -6.07 5.50
CA ALA A 87 -21.66 -7.23 6.03
C ALA A 87 -20.85 -7.91 7.13
N ASP A 88 -19.53 -8.09 6.93
CA ASP A 88 -18.60 -8.59 7.94
C ASP A 88 -18.57 -7.71 9.19
N TRP A 89 -18.51 -6.39 9.02
CA TRP A 89 -18.62 -5.44 10.14
C TRP A 89 -19.91 -5.61 10.94
N ASN A 90 -21.05 -5.66 10.24
CA ASN A 90 -22.35 -5.81 10.90
C ASN A 90 -22.46 -7.16 11.64
N ARG A 91 -21.90 -8.23 11.06
CA ARG A 91 -21.80 -9.54 11.73
C ARG A 91 -20.91 -9.46 12.97
N PHE A 92 -19.78 -8.77 12.89
CA PHE A 92 -18.89 -8.55 14.02
C PHE A 92 -19.60 -7.83 15.17
N LEU A 93 -20.29 -6.72 14.89
CA LEU A 93 -21.04 -5.99 15.90
C LEU A 93 -22.17 -6.82 16.54
N ALA A 94 -22.83 -7.68 15.76
CA ALA A 94 -23.94 -8.49 16.25
C ALA A 94 -23.51 -9.74 17.03
N ASN A 95 -22.45 -10.43 16.57
CA ASN A 95 -22.13 -11.80 16.97
C ASN A 95 -20.66 -12.00 17.39
N GLY A 96 -19.85 -10.94 17.45
CA GLY A 96 -18.41 -11.05 17.65
C GLY A 96 -17.72 -11.72 16.45
N SER A 97 -16.71 -12.55 16.69
CA SER A 97 -15.90 -13.18 15.63
C SER A 97 -16.62 -14.22 14.75
N SER A 98 -17.83 -14.64 15.13
CA SER A 98 -18.53 -15.73 14.43
C SER A 98 -19.17 -15.25 13.12
N GLY A 99 -18.74 -15.87 12.01
CA GLY A 99 -19.39 -15.72 10.69
C GLY A 99 -18.77 -14.72 9.72
N LEU A 100 -17.51 -14.31 9.92
CA LEU A 100 -16.77 -13.54 8.91
C LEU A 100 -16.48 -14.40 7.67
N THR A 101 -16.53 -13.82 6.46
CA THR A 101 -16.39 -14.57 5.20
C THR A 101 -14.92 -14.84 4.82
N ALA A 102 -13.99 -13.98 5.22
CA ALA A 102 -12.57 -14.13 4.92
C ALA A 102 -11.73 -14.30 6.19
N SER A 103 -10.90 -15.34 6.22
CA SER A 103 -9.82 -15.46 7.21
C SER A 103 -8.65 -14.60 6.76
N TYR A 104 -8.51 -13.41 7.34
CA TYR A 104 -7.35 -12.54 7.10
C TYR A 104 -6.05 -13.09 7.69
N TRP A 105 -6.19 -13.99 8.66
CA TRP A 105 -5.15 -14.42 9.57
C TRP A 105 -5.03 -15.94 9.54
N PRO A 106 -3.83 -16.49 9.75
CA PRO A 106 -3.67 -17.87 10.20
C PRO A 106 -4.43 -18.13 11.50
N GLU A 107 -4.84 -19.37 11.73
CA GLU A 107 -5.55 -19.77 12.95
C GLU A 107 -4.70 -19.44 14.20
N GLY A 108 -5.31 -18.77 15.18
CA GLY A 108 -4.68 -18.46 16.46
C GLY A 108 -3.81 -17.20 16.51
N THR A 109 -3.77 -16.38 15.45
CA THR A 109 -2.88 -15.21 15.37
C THR A 109 -3.15 -14.15 16.44
N PHE A 110 -4.41 -13.80 16.76
CA PHE A 110 -4.74 -12.64 17.61
C PHE A 110 -5.84 -12.86 18.66
N ALA A 111 -5.99 -14.06 19.23
CA ALA A 111 -6.84 -14.35 20.40
C ALA A 111 -8.08 -13.42 20.64
N GLY A 112 -8.90 -13.16 19.60
CA GLY A 112 -10.12 -12.35 19.68
C GLY A 112 -10.10 -10.95 19.02
N LEU A 113 -8.96 -10.44 18.53
CA LEU A 113 -8.86 -9.15 17.84
C LEU A 113 -8.92 -9.28 16.32
N GLU A 114 -8.81 -10.50 15.80
CA GLU A 114 -8.85 -10.82 14.38
C GLU A 114 -10.01 -10.12 13.65
N PRO A 115 -11.26 -10.15 14.15
CA PRO A 115 -12.38 -9.54 13.45
C PRO A 115 -12.23 -8.03 13.25
N TRP A 116 -11.73 -7.35 14.29
CA TRP A 116 -11.64 -5.90 14.29
C TRP A 116 -10.62 -5.45 13.24
N TYR A 117 -9.43 -6.05 13.23
CA TYR A 117 -8.42 -5.76 12.21
C TYR A 117 -8.85 -6.18 10.81
N SER A 118 -9.51 -7.34 10.65
CA SER A 118 -10.01 -7.83 9.35
C SER A 118 -10.92 -6.80 8.69
N VAL A 119 -11.86 -6.22 9.44
CA VAL A 119 -12.79 -5.23 8.88
C VAL A 119 -12.06 -3.96 8.48
N GLN A 120 -11.11 -3.48 9.30
CA GLN A 120 -10.35 -2.28 8.98
C GLN A 120 -9.53 -2.45 7.69
N LEU A 121 -8.82 -3.58 7.55
CA LEU A 121 -8.08 -3.90 6.33
C LEU A 121 -9.00 -4.02 5.10
N CYS A 122 -10.12 -4.73 5.25
CA CYS A 122 -11.11 -4.88 4.18
C CYS A 122 -11.62 -3.52 3.69
N SER A 123 -11.90 -2.62 4.63
CA SER A 123 -12.38 -1.25 4.38
C SER A 123 -11.33 -0.35 3.73
N LEU A 124 -10.05 -0.63 3.94
CA LEU A 124 -8.94 0.00 3.22
C LEU A 124 -8.64 -0.69 1.88
N GLY A 125 -9.44 -1.70 1.49
CA GLY A 125 -9.30 -2.44 0.24
C GLY A 125 -8.22 -3.51 0.26
N GLU A 126 -7.54 -3.72 1.38
CA GLU A 126 -6.43 -4.66 1.53
C GLU A 126 -6.93 -6.11 1.56
N PRO A 127 -6.34 -7.02 0.76
CA PRO A 127 -6.65 -8.44 0.84
C PRO A 127 -5.95 -9.11 2.04
N PRO A 128 -6.39 -10.30 2.48
CA PRO A 128 -5.59 -11.18 3.33
C PRO A 128 -4.19 -11.40 2.76
N LEU A 129 -3.15 -11.45 3.62
CA LEU A 129 -1.79 -11.81 3.19
C LEU A 129 -1.52 -13.32 3.31
N ALA A 130 -2.26 -14.04 4.16
CA ALA A 130 -2.11 -15.47 4.32
C ALA A 130 -3.11 -16.26 3.46
N PRO A 131 -2.71 -17.38 2.80
CA PRO A 131 -1.36 -17.88 2.58
C PRO A 131 -0.88 -17.47 1.17
N LEU A 132 -0.53 -16.20 0.97
CA LEU A 132 0.11 -15.73 -0.26
C LEU A 132 1.64 -15.90 -0.11
N GLY A 133 2.08 -17.14 0.08
CA GLY A 133 3.49 -17.50 0.09
C GLY A 133 3.99 -17.60 -1.35
N ASP A 134 4.42 -16.47 -1.90
CA ASP A 134 5.37 -16.49 -2.99
C ASP A 134 6.77 -16.55 -2.34
N ASP A 135 7.50 -17.64 -2.58
CA ASP A 135 8.81 -17.90 -1.95
C ASP A 135 9.81 -16.76 -2.20
N ASP A 136 9.62 -15.99 -3.27
CA ASP A 136 10.51 -14.91 -3.69
C ASP A 136 10.07 -13.52 -3.18
N ALA A 137 9.00 -13.44 -2.38
CA ALA A 137 8.48 -12.17 -1.86
C ALA A 137 8.64 -12.03 -0.34
N THR A 138 9.04 -10.84 0.10
CA THR A 138 8.87 -10.37 1.48
C THR A 138 7.85 -9.25 1.50
N ILE A 139 6.81 -9.38 2.32
CA ILE A 139 5.75 -8.38 2.45
C ILE A 139 5.75 -7.86 3.88
N LEU A 140 5.78 -6.53 4.03
CA LEU A 140 5.50 -5.83 5.27
C LEU A 140 4.19 -5.07 5.12
N ARG A 141 3.26 -5.21 6.05
CA ARG A 141 2.06 -4.37 6.08
C ARG A 141 1.88 -3.72 7.44
N LEU A 142 1.79 -2.40 7.45
CA LEU A 142 1.37 -1.61 8.59
C LEU A 142 -0.12 -1.30 8.44
N LEU A 143 -0.88 -1.50 9.50
CA LEU A 143 -2.18 -0.87 9.74
C LEU A 143 -2.05 0.03 10.97
N TRP A 144 -2.35 1.32 10.81
CA TRP A 144 -2.35 2.29 11.90
C TRP A 144 -3.75 2.89 12.05
N LEU A 145 -4.33 2.73 13.25
CA LEU A 145 -5.69 3.11 13.61
C LEU A 145 -5.67 4.12 14.78
N PRO A 146 -5.41 5.40 14.51
CA PRO A 146 -5.49 6.46 15.52
C PRO A 146 -6.95 6.84 15.83
N SER A 147 -7.28 7.09 17.11
CA SER A 147 -8.64 7.44 17.56
C SER A 147 -9.22 8.66 16.82
N PHE A 148 -8.41 9.72 16.64
CA PHE A 148 -8.89 11.01 16.13
C PHE A 148 -8.35 11.39 14.75
N HIS A 149 -7.67 10.46 14.09
CA HIS A 149 -7.09 10.68 12.78
C HIS A 149 -7.57 9.60 11.80
N PRO A 150 -7.45 9.84 10.49
CA PRO A 150 -7.72 8.80 9.51
C PRO A 150 -6.85 7.57 9.74
N ALA A 151 -7.45 6.39 9.61
CA ALA A 151 -6.69 5.16 9.55
C ALA A 151 -5.86 5.10 8.27
N VAL A 152 -4.70 4.47 8.35
CA VAL A 152 -3.85 4.20 7.19
C VAL A 152 -3.43 2.74 7.16
N THR A 153 -3.26 2.21 5.96
CA THR A 153 -2.55 0.97 5.71
C THR A 153 -1.44 1.24 4.72
N ILE A 154 -0.29 0.62 4.95
CA ILE A 154 0.88 0.70 4.07
C ILE A 154 1.38 -0.72 3.87
N ARG A 155 1.39 -1.19 2.62
CA ARG A 155 2.01 -2.45 2.25
C ARG A 155 3.30 -2.17 1.49
N ILE A 156 4.39 -2.81 1.88
CA ILE A 156 5.66 -2.81 1.18
C ILE A 156 5.93 -4.25 0.75
N GLU A 157 6.10 -4.48 -0.54
CA GLU A 157 6.46 -5.78 -1.11
C GLU A 157 7.85 -5.65 -1.71
N HIS A 158 8.75 -6.53 -1.30
CA HIS A 158 10.08 -6.69 -1.88
C HIS A 158 10.16 -8.04 -2.59
N ARG A 159 10.40 -8.00 -3.90
CA ARG A 159 10.44 -9.16 -4.78
C ARG A 159 11.53 -8.97 -5.84
N GLU A 160 12.34 -9.99 -6.07
CA GLU A 160 13.38 -9.98 -7.12
C GLU A 160 14.31 -8.73 -7.07
N GLY A 161 14.65 -8.24 -5.88
CA GLY A 161 15.47 -7.04 -5.72
C GLY A 161 14.76 -5.74 -6.11
N ARG A 162 13.44 -5.69 -5.97
CA ARG A 162 12.63 -4.48 -6.14
C ARG A 162 11.64 -4.38 -5.00
N ALA A 163 11.66 -3.26 -4.29
CA ALA A 163 10.66 -2.93 -3.30
C ALA A 163 9.64 -1.92 -3.87
N SER A 164 8.36 -2.16 -3.60
CA SER A 164 7.24 -1.29 -3.97
C SER A 164 6.37 -1.00 -2.74
N VAL A 165 5.86 0.23 -2.61
CA VAL A 165 4.99 0.65 -1.51
C VAL A 165 3.61 1.00 -2.03
N TRP A 166 2.58 0.39 -1.47
CA TRP A 166 1.18 0.78 -1.63
C TRP A 166 0.69 1.39 -0.32
N ALA A 167 -0.15 2.41 -0.40
CA ALA A 167 -0.77 2.97 0.79
C ALA A 167 -2.23 3.34 0.54
N ALA A 168 -3.05 3.15 1.57
CA ALA A 168 -4.42 3.61 1.61
C ALA A 168 -4.70 4.34 2.92
N GLU A 169 -5.53 5.39 2.85
CA GLU A 169 -5.92 6.22 3.99
C GLU A 169 -7.44 6.44 3.98
N TYR A 170 -8.10 6.41 5.13
CA TYR A 170 -9.52 6.79 5.23
C TYR A 170 -9.72 8.28 4.95
N GLN A 171 -10.91 8.66 4.48
CA GLN A 171 -11.26 10.09 4.41
C GLN A 171 -11.67 10.67 5.77
N HIS A 172 -12.08 9.83 6.71
CA HIS A 172 -12.62 10.21 8.02
C HIS A 172 -12.05 9.32 9.14
N ALA A 173 -12.36 9.65 10.39
CA ALA A 173 -11.97 8.83 11.54
C ALA A 173 -12.58 7.42 11.43
N HIS A 174 -11.81 6.41 11.83
CA HIS A 174 -12.19 5.01 11.65
C HIS A 174 -13.35 4.54 12.54
N GLU A 175 -13.67 5.30 13.58
CA GLU A 175 -14.75 4.99 14.54
C GLU A 175 -16.15 5.04 13.91
N GLU A 176 -16.30 5.66 12.74
CA GLU A 176 -17.56 5.74 11.98
C GLU A 176 -17.87 4.44 11.18
N GLY A 177 -16.99 3.43 11.25
CA GLY A 177 -17.12 2.16 10.56
C GLY A 177 -16.38 2.12 9.22
N PRO A 178 -16.62 1.07 8.39
CA PRO A 178 -15.93 0.89 7.12
C PRO A 178 -16.08 2.14 6.25
N ALA A 179 -14.96 2.80 5.96
CA ALA A 179 -14.97 4.01 5.15
C ALA A 179 -15.54 3.71 3.76
N GLU A 180 -16.53 4.48 3.34
CA GLU A 180 -17.08 4.37 1.97
C GLU A 180 -16.08 4.84 0.92
N ARG A 181 -15.02 5.53 1.35
CA ARG A 181 -13.99 6.11 0.50
C ARG A 181 -12.64 6.02 1.20
N TYR A 182 -11.65 5.54 0.46
CA TYR A 182 -10.26 5.60 0.85
C TYR A 182 -9.47 6.32 -0.25
N ARG A 183 -8.34 6.89 0.15
CA ARG A 183 -7.35 7.50 -0.73
C ARG A 183 -6.33 6.43 -1.04
N LEU A 184 -6.25 5.96 -2.30
CA LEU A 184 -5.18 5.08 -2.74
C LEU A 184 -4.00 5.92 -3.23
N ILE A 185 -2.81 5.61 -2.75
CA ILE A 185 -1.57 6.16 -3.27
C ILE A 185 -0.96 5.12 -4.21
N SER A 186 -0.68 5.56 -5.43
CA SER A 186 -0.07 4.71 -6.46
C SER A 186 1.23 4.09 -5.96
N PRO A 187 1.55 2.85 -6.39
CA PRO A 187 2.74 2.18 -5.94
C PRO A 187 3.99 3.00 -6.24
N LYS A 188 4.82 3.22 -5.22
CA LYS A 188 6.11 3.90 -5.33
C LYS A 188 7.23 2.87 -5.18
N SER A 189 8.19 2.88 -6.11
CA SER A 189 9.40 2.08 -5.96
C SER A 189 10.27 2.62 -4.82
N LEU A 190 10.81 1.73 -4.01
CA LEU A 190 11.82 2.05 -3.00
C LEU A 190 13.22 1.77 -3.52
N SER A 191 14.19 2.50 -2.98
CA SER A 191 15.60 2.17 -3.18
C SER A 191 15.98 0.95 -2.34
N GLU A 192 17.02 0.24 -2.77
CA GLU A 192 17.63 -0.83 -1.97
C GLU A 192 18.10 -0.36 -0.58
N ASN A 193 18.52 0.92 -0.48
CA ASN A 193 18.90 1.52 0.79
C ASN A 193 17.70 1.69 1.73
N ASP A 194 16.53 2.07 1.20
CA ASP A 194 15.30 2.20 2.00
C ASP A 194 14.84 0.83 2.51
N TRP A 195 14.86 -0.17 1.63
CA TRP A 195 14.53 -1.55 1.99
C TRP A 195 15.49 -2.10 3.05
N SER A 196 16.80 -1.96 2.84
CA SER A 196 17.83 -2.37 3.80
C SER A 196 17.71 -1.63 5.14
N SER A 197 17.16 -0.41 5.15
CA SER A 197 16.87 0.31 6.39
C SER A 197 15.71 -0.32 7.16
N LEU A 198 14.60 -0.67 6.49
CA LEU A 198 13.46 -1.36 7.09
C LEU A 198 13.87 -2.71 7.68
N GLU A 199 14.71 -3.48 6.97
CA GLU A 199 15.20 -4.77 7.47
C GLU A 199 16.03 -4.61 8.75
N ARG A 200 16.83 -3.55 8.86
CA ARG A 200 17.59 -3.25 10.09
C ARG A 200 16.68 -2.85 11.25
N GLU A 201 15.62 -2.08 10.97
CA GLU A 201 14.64 -1.69 12.00
C GLU A 201 13.85 -2.89 12.51
N LEU A 202 13.42 -3.79 11.63
CA LEU A 202 12.81 -5.08 12.01
C LEU A 202 13.72 -5.94 12.88
N ALA A 203 15.00 -6.05 12.50
CA ALA A 203 15.98 -6.81 13.26
C ALA A 203 16.28 -6.17 14.62
N ALA A 204 16.29 -4.83 14.71
CA ALA A 204 16.58 -4.11 15.94
C ALA A 204 15.53 -4.32 17.04
N ILE A 205 14.28 -4.58 16.66
CA ILE A 205 13.17 -4.86 17.59
C ILE A 205 12.93 -6.35 17.81
N ASP A 206 13.79 -7.21 17.25
CA ASP A 206 13.64 -8.67 17.24
C ASP A 206 12.20 -9.10 16.89
N PHE A 207 11.68 -8.54 15.79
CA PHE A 207 10.25 -8.61 15.45
C PHE A 207 9.68 -10.03 15.48
N ALA A 208 10.46 -11.02 15.01
CA ALA A 208 10.04 -12.42 14.96
C ALA A 208 9.87 -13.09 16.33
N GLN A 209 10.35 -12.47 17.41
CA GLN A 209 10.24 -12.96 18.79
C GLN A 209 9.24 -12.15 19.62
N LEU A 210 8.66 -11.08 19.05
CA LEU A 210 7.66 -10.30 19.74
C LEU A 210 6.37 -11.12 19.91
N PRO A 211 5.69 -11.03 21.06
CA PRO A 211 4.36 -11.62 21.19
C PRO A 211 3.38 -10.89 20.27
N GLU A 212 2.43 -11.62 19.67
CA GLU A 212 1.48 -11.11 18.68
C GLU A 212 0.63 -9.97 19.25
N VAL A 213 0.31 -10.04 20.54
CA VAL A 213 -0.38 -8.98 21.29
C VAL A 213 0.43 -8.65 22.53
N ASP A 214 0.49 -7.36 22.89
CA ASP A 214 1.09 -6.96 24.16
C ASP A 214 0.34 -7.61 25.34
N PRO A 215 1.02 -8.43 26.18
CA PRO A 215 0.38 -9.05 27.34
C PRO A 215 -0.10 -8.04 28.39
N ASN A 216 0.45 -6.82 28.38
CA ASN A 216 0.10 -5.73 29.29
C ASN A 216 -0.85 -4.72 28.66
N ARG A 217 -1.48 -5.07 27.54
CA ARG A 217 -2.36 -4.16 26.80
C ARG A 217 -3.48 -3.63 27.70
N SER A 218 -3.47 -2.33 27.94
CA SER A 218 -4.58 -1.61 28.58
C SER A 218 -5.64 -1.27 27.54
N TYR A 219 -6.92 -1.41 27.91
CA TYR A 219 -8.08 -1.15 27.02
C TYR A 219 -8.72 0.23 27.21
N CYS A 220 -8.27 1.08 28.15
CA CYS A 220 -9.12 2.15 28.68
C CYS A 220 -8.81 3.61 28.28
N CYS A 221 -7.98 3.89 27.27
CA CYS A 221 -7.60 5.28 26.95
C CYS A 221 -7.47 5.57 25.45
N ASP A 222 -7.84 6.75 24.98
CA ASP A 222 -7.58 7.20 23.60
C ASP A 222 -6.12 6.98 23.19
N GLY A 223 -5.88 6.77 21.89
CA GLY A 223 -4.54 6.50 21.41
C GLY A 223 -4.50 6.04 19.95
N SER A 224 -3.57 5.14 19.67
CA SER A 224 -3.51 4.49 18.35
C SER A 224 -3.25 3.00 18.46
N GLU A 225 -3.84 2.24 17.55
CA GLU A 225 -3.57 0.81 17.41
C GLU A 225 -2.68 0.62 16.19
N TRP A 226 -1.57 -0.08 16.40
CA TRP A 226 -0.57 -0.37 15.39
C TRP A 226 -0.53 -1.87 15.20
N LEU A 227 -0.61 -2.31 13.95
CA LEU A 227 -0.47 -3.69 13.57
C LEU A 227 0.54 -3.77 12.45
N ILE A 228 1.60 -4.54 12.64
CA ILE A 228 2.57 -4.85 11.58
C ILE A 228 2.48 -6.35 11.28
N GLU A 229 2.38 -6.68 10.00
CA GLU A 229 2.45 -8.04 9.47
C GLU A 229 3.71 -8.21 8.64
N LEU A 230 4.37 -9.36 8.79
CA LEU A 230 5.50 -9.80 7.99
C LEU A 230 5.16 -11.14 7.34
N VAL A 231 5.32 -11.19 6.03
CA VAL A 231 5.34 -12.43 5.23
C VAL A 231 6.72 -12.58 4.62
N ARG A 232 7.35 -13.75 4.76
CA ARG A 232 8.62 -14.09 4.13
C ARG A 232 8.64 -15.58 3.81
N GLY A 233 8.47 -15.92 2.53
CA GLY A 233 8.23 -17.31 2.11
C GLY A 233 7.00 -17.89 2.84
N GLU A 234 7.15 -19.04 3.47
CA GLU A 234 6.07 -19.68 4.25
C GLU A 234 5.88 -19.08 5.67
N HIS A 235 6.72 -18.13 6.08
CA HIS A 235 6.64 -17.54 7.41
C HIS A 235 5.69 -16.34 7.43
N TYR A 236 4.68 -16.42 8.29
CA TYR A 236 3.79 -15.33 8.64
C TYR A 236 3.97 -14.97 10.11
N HIS A 237 4.14 -13.69 10.42
CA HIS A 237 4.11 -13.20 11.79
C HIS A 237 3.47 -11.82 11.84
N ALA A 238 2.69 -11.55 12.87
CA ALA A 238 1.99 -10.28 13.00
C ALA A 238 1.95 -9.83 14.46
N VAL A 239 2.19 -8.54 14.67
CA VAL A 239 2.37 -7.95 15.99
C VAL A 239 1.51 -6.71 16.09
N ALA A 240 0.68 -6.67 17.13
CA ALA A 240 -0.21 -5.58 17.46
C ALA A 240 0.24 -4.87 18.75
N ARG A 241 0.31 -3.53 18.71
CA ARG A 241 0.67 -2.67 19.84
C ARG A 241 -0.24 -1.45 19.94
N ARG A 242 -0.59 -1.10 21.18
CA ARG A 242 -1.21 0.21 21.47
C ARG A 242 -0.12 1.26 21.54
N ASN A 243 -0.37 2.43 20.96
CA ASN A 243 0.53 3.58 20.90
C ASN A 243 1.91 3.25 20.32
N GLY A 244 1.98 2.30 19.38
CA GLY A 244 3.18 1.93 18.64
C GLY A 244 4.13 1.04 19.43
N ALA A 245 4.46 1.40 20.67
CA ALA A 245 5.44 0.70 21.51
C ALA A 245 6.71 0.36 20.69
N GLU A 246 7.15 -0.90 20.68
CA GLU A 246 8.33 -1.33 19.91
C GLU A 246 8.14 -1.15 18.39
N LEU A 247 6.91 -1.10 17.89
CA LEU A 247 6.61 -0.95 16.46
C LEU A 247 6.70 0.49 15.97
N GLU A 248 6.68 1.48 16.87
CA GLU A 248 6.56 2.89 16.49
C GLU A 248 7.66 3.35 15.51
N PRO A 249 8.97 3.07 15.74
CA PRO A 249 10.01 3.52 14.83
C PRO A 249 9.83 2.94 13.41
N LEU A 250 9.58 1.63 13.32
CA LEU A 250 9.38 0.93 12.05
C LEU A 250 8.12 1.43 11.33
N GLY A 251 7.02 1.57 12.05
CA GLY A 251 5.76 2.01 11.48
C GLY A 251 5.84 3.47 10.98
N ARG A 252 6.50 4.37 11.73
CA ARG A 252 6.78 5.74 11.26
C ARG A 252 7.61 5.73 9.99
N ARG A 253 8.64 4.89 9.90
CA ARG A 253 9.45 4.75 8.69
C ARG A 253 8.61 4.29 7.50
N MET A 254 7.72 3.32 7.68
CA MET A 254 6.81 2.87 6.62
C MET A 254 5.90 4.01 6.13
N ILE A 255 5.39 4.84 7.05
CA ILE A 255 4.59 6.02 6.72
C ILE A 255 5.40 7.02 5.90
N GLU A 256 6.60 7.38 6.34
CA GLU A 256 7.49 8.29 5.60
C GLU A 256 7.78 7.79 4.17
N LEU A 257 8.10 6.49 4.02
CA LEU A 257 8.41 5.88 2.73
C LEU A 257 7.21 5.88 1.77
N SER A 258 5.99 5.75 2.31
CA SER A 258 4.76 5.82 1.52
C SER A 258 4.47 7.20 0.93
N GLY A 259 5.08 8.25 1.47
CA GLY A 259 4.76 9.64 1.13
C GLY A 259 3.41 10.12 1.66
N LEU A 260 2.72 9.32 2.49
CA LEU A 260 1.65 9.83 3.34
C LEU A 260 2.26 10.87 4.29
N ALA A 261 1.66 12.05 4.31
CA ALA A 261 1.87 13.03 5.36
C ALA A 261 0.62 13.03 6.24
N PRO A 262 0.38 11.99 7.07
CA PRO A 262 -0.70 12.08 8.03
C PRO A 262 -0.31 13.25 8.93
N GLU A 263 -1.09 14.32 8.89
CA GLU A 263 -0.67 15.63 9.40
C GLU A 263 -0.27 15.61 10.87
N ARG A 264 -0.50 14.51 11.61
CA ARG A 264 -0.30 14.36 13.05
C ARG A 264 -0.08 12.90 13.45
N ILE A 265 1.15 12.39 13.33
CA ILE A 265 1.56 11.17 14.07
C ILE A 265 2.07 11.63 15.45
N TYR A 266 1.16 11.85 16.40
CA TYR A 266 1.47 12.19 17.79
C TYR A 266 1.04 11.07 18.74
#